data_AF-A0A8T4RRA1-F1
#
_entry.id   AF-A0A8T4RRA1-F1
#
_cell.length_a   1.000
_cell.length_b   1.000
_cell.length_c   1.000
_cell.angle_alpha   90.00
_cell.angle_beta   90.00
_cell.angle_gamma   90.00
#
_symmetry.space_group_name_H-M   'P 1'
#
loop_
_entity.id
_entity.type
_entity.pdbx_description
1 polymer ?
#
loop_
_entity_poly.entity_id
_entity_poly.type
_entity_poly.pdbx_seq_one_letter_code
_entity_poly.pdbx_strand_id
1 'polypeptide(L)'
;MSKGLTLKSLHIPNSHVSVNIPEEKPGIAVVQPNASVTDLLAVLVDLKERGLTGIVFDLHGLSSDDQMRKVAELAFLEARGFRPAYVVRLTDDPRYHPDVEQAVEYLSNDNDPVPPQD
;
A
#
# COMPACT_ATOMS: atom_id res chain seq x y z
N MET A 1 -10.40 22.36 3.80
CA MET A 1 -9.26 21.99 4.66
C MET A 1 -9.25 20.48 4.72
N SER A 2 -8.42 19.84 3.90
CA SER A 2 -8.17 18.40 4.02
C SER A 2 -7.65 18.17 5.44
N LYS A 3 -8.34 17.32 6.20
CA LYS A 3 -7.83 16.87 7.49
C LYS A 3 -6.68 15.94 7.12
N GLY A 4 -5.45 16.45 7.21
CA GLY A 4 -4.28 15.66 6.85
C GLY A 4 -4.31 14.29 7.52
N LEU A 5 -3.99 13.26 6.76
CA LEU A 5 -3.99 11.87 7.20
C LEU A 5 -3.05 11.67 8.40
N THR A 6 -3.58 11.23 9.55
CA THR A 6 -2.73 10.93 10.71
C THR A 6 -2.34 9.45 10.68
N LEU A 7 -1.05 9.17 10.50
CA LEU A 7 -0.52 7.82 10.41
C LEU A 7 0.11 7.37 11.72
N LYS A 8 -0.29 6.19 12.21
CA LYS A 8 0.37 5.49 13.33
C LYS A 8 1.16 4.30 12.81
N SER A 9 2.43 4.21 13.19
CA SER A 9 3.26 3.06 12.83
C SER A 9 2.76 1.78 13.51
N LEU A 10 2.63 0.71 12.73
CA LEU A 10 2.32 -0.63 13.17
C LEU A 10 3.59 -1.46 13.18
N HIS A 11 3.96 -1.97 14.35
CA HIS A 11 5.08 -2.89 14.45
C HIS A 11 4.66 -4.32 14.04
N ILE A 12 5.33 -4.84 13.02
CA ILE A 12 5.25 -6.23 12.60
C ILE A 12 6.52 -6.95 13.11
N PRO A 13 6.42 -7.94 14.01
CA PRO A 13 7.58 -8.66 14.52
C PRO A 13 8.40 -9.29 13.39
N ASN A 14 9.73 -9.21 13.50
CA ASN A 14 10.68 -9.80 12.54
C ASN A 14 10.54 -9.30 11.09
N SER A 15 9.88 -8.15 10.89
CA SER A 15 9.80 -7.49 9.59
C SER A 15 10.52 -6.14 9.61
N HIS A 16 11.23 -5.84 8.53
CA HIS A 16 11.83 -4.53 8.28
C HIS A 16 10.93 -3.61 7.45
N VAL A 17 9.71 -4.06 7.13
CA VAL A 17 8.73 -3.28 6.38
C VAL A 17 8.09 -2.25 7.29
N SER A 18 8.09 -1.00 6.84
CA SER A 18 7.35 0.08 7.49
C SER A 18 5.87 -0.05 7.13
N VAL A 19 5.03 -0.18 8.17
CA VAL A 19 3.59 -0.24 8.06
C VAL A 19 2.98 0.87 8.89
N ASN A 20 2.03 1.59 8.32
CA ASN A 20 1.29 2.64 8.99
C ASN A 20 -0.22 2.39 8.87
N ILE A 21 -0.96 2.68 9.93
CA ILE A 21 -2.42 2.63 9.95
C ILE A 21 -2.93 4.06 10.09
N PRO A 22 -3.80 4.53 9.18
CA PRO A 22 -4.49 5.80 9.37
C PRO A 22 -5.42 5.74 10.59
N GLU A 23 -5.32 6.71 11.49
CA GLU A 23 -6.14 6.76 12.71
C GLU A 23 -7.63 6.80 12.40
N GLU A 24 -7.98 7.50 11.34
CA GLU A 24 -9.34 7.70 10.88
C GLU A 24 -9.89 6.46 10.16
N LYS A 25 -9.02 5.54 9.72
CA LYS A 25 -9.34 4.37 8.88
C LYS A 25 -8.58 3.11 9.33
N PRO A 26 -8.94 2.53 10.49
CA PRO A 26 -8.23 1.40 11.09
C PRO A 26 -8.32 0.08 10.31
N GLY A 27 -9.10 0.02 9.23
CA GLY A 27 -9.18 -1.14 8.32
C GLY A 27 -8.19 -1.08 7.15
N ILE A 28 -7.44 0.02 7.02
CA ILE A 28 -6.49 0.27 5.93
C ILE A 28 -5.06 0.28 6.47
N ALA A 29 -4.16 -0.39 5.77
CA ALA A 29 -2.73 -0.35 6.01
C ALA A 29 -2.01 0.32 4.85
N VAL A 30 -1.14 1.27 5.16
CA VAL A 30 -0.19 1.88 4.24
C VAL A 30 1.14 1.19 4.45
N VAL A 31 1.62 0.49 3.42
CA VAL A 31 2.81 -0.34 3.46
C VAL A 31 3.87 0.26 2.55
N GLN A 32 5.06 0.52 3.08
CA GLN A 32 6.21 0.95 2.28
C GLN A 32 7.04 -0.30 1.93
N PRO A 33 7.03 -0.77 0.66
CA PRO A 33 7.64 -2.03 0.28
C PRO A 33 9.12 -1.84 -0.06
N ASN A 34 9.88 -1.23 0.84
CA ASN A 34 11.33 -1.12 0.73
C ASN A 34 12.07 -2.44 1.04
N ALA A 35 11.35 -3.46 1.54
CA ALA A 35 11.91 -4.76 1.89
C ALA A 35 11.83 -5.78 0.73
N SER A 36 12.27 -7.01 1.01
CA SER A 36 12.17 -8.11 0.06
C SER A 36 10.72 -8.60 -0.10
N VAL A 37 10.44 -9.32 -1.19
CA VAL A 37 9.13 -9.97 -1.41
C VAL A 37 8.77 -10.91 -0.28
N THR A 38 9.76 -11.59 0.31
CA THR A 38 9.55 -12.51 1.43
C THR A 38 9.07 -11.77 2.68
N ASP A 39 9.71 -10.65 3.01
CA ASP A 39 9.30 -9.81 4.15
C ASP A 39 7.91 -9.23 3.91
N LEU A 40 7.64 -8.82 2.67
CA LEU A 40 6.35 -8.30 2.26
C LEU A 40 5.24 -9.35 2.40
N LEU A 41 5.49 -10.60 2.01
CA LEU A 41 4.56 -11.71 2.20
C LEU A 41 4.23 -11.93 3.68
N ALA A 42 5.23 -11.94 4.55
CA ALA A 42 5.03 -12.11 5.98
C ALA A 42 4.15 -10.99 6.56
N VAL A 43 4.39 -9.75 6.13
CA VAL A 43 3.58 -8.59 6.52
C VAL A 43 2.16 -8.72 6.02
N LEU A 44 1.94 -9.08 4.75
CA LEU A 44 0.60 -9.21 4.19
C LEU A 44 -0.22 -10.31 4.88
N VAL A 45 0.42 -11.40 5.29
CA VAL A 45 -0.23 -12.45 6.09
C VAL A 45 -0.63 -11.90 7.46
N ASP A 46 0.27 -11.25 8.17
CA ASP A 46 -0.01 -10.66 9.49
C ASP A 46 -1.11 -9.58 9.41
N LEU A 47 -1.07 -8.70 8.41
CA LEU A 47 -2.12 -7.70 8.17
C LEU A 47 -3.50 -8.35 7.95
N LYS A 48 -3.54 -9.41 7.14
CA LYS A 48 -4.77 -10.17 6.89
C LYS A 48 -5.29 -10.83 8.16
N GLU A 49 -4.42 -11.41 8.99
CA GLU A 49 -4.79 -12.01 10.28
C GLU A 49 -5.34 -10.97 11.27
N ARG A 50 -4.88 -9.71 11.17
CA ARG A 50 -5.41 -8.57 11.93
C ARG A 50 -6.70 -7.96 11.34
N GLY A 51 -7.21 -8.50 10.23
CA GLY A 51 -8.42 -8.02 9.57
C GLY A 51 -8.22 -6.75 8.74
N LEU A 52 -6.98 -6.38 8.43
CA LEU A 52 -6.65 -5.24 7.57
C LEU A 52 -6.74 -5.69 6.11
N THR A 53 -7.87 -5.36 5.47
CA THR A 53 -8.18 -5.78 4.09
C THR A 53 -7.88 -4.70 3.06
N GLY A 54 -7.91 -3.42 3.47
CA GLY A 54 -7.44 -2.32 2.64
C GLY A 54 -5.92 -2.23 2.72
N ILE A 55 -5.22 -2.48 1.62
CA ILE A 55 -3.76 -2.38 1.57
C ILE A 55 -3.39 -1.38 0.49
N VAL A 56 -2.69 -0.33 0.90
CA VAL A 56 -2.11 0.71 0.06
C VAL A 56 -0.60 0.50 0.06
N PHE A 57 -0.02 0.20 -1.10
CA PHE A 57 1.43 0.22 -1.25
C PHE A 57 1.91 1.62 -1.60
N ASP A 58 2.68 2.23 -0.70
CA ASP A 58 3.33 3.51 -0.93
C ASP A 58 4.74 3.30 -1.49
N LEU A 59 4.90 3.52 -2.79
CA LEU A 59 6.20 3.43 -3.48
C LEU A 59 6.96 4.77 -3.49
N HIS A 60 6.49 5.78 -2.77
CA HIS A 60 7.15 7.08 -2.72
C HIS A 60 8.58 6.98 -2.16
N GLY A 61 9.45 7.84 -2.66
CA GLY A 61 10.86 7.89 -2.25
C GLY A 61 11.73 6.78 -2.85
N LEU A 62 11.13 5.84 -3.62
CA LEU A 62 11.88 4.91 -4.46
C LEU A 62 12.21 5.55 -5.81
N SER A 63 13.36 5.17 -6.39
CA SER A 63 13.70 5.54 -7.76
C SER A 63 12.70 4.93 -8.75
N SER A 64 12.54 5.51 -9.94
CA SER A 64 11.62 4.97 -10.97
C SER A 64 11.90 3.49 -11.30
N ASP A 65 13.18 3.09 -11.38
CA ASP A 65 13.56 1.69 -11.63
C ASP A 65 13.17 0.78 -10.46
N ASP A 66 13.35 1.24 -9.22
CA ASP A 66 12.94 0.48 -8.03
C ASP A 66 11.41 0.40 -7.91
N GLN A 67 10.68 1.48 -8.26
CA GLN A 67 9.22 1.47 -8.34
C GLN A 67 8.75 0.41 -9.35
N MET A 68 9.33 0.39 -10.56
CA MET A 68 8.98 -0.59 -11.58
C MET A 68 9.31 -2.03 -11.15
N ARG A 69 10.46 -2.24 -10.50
CA ARG A 69 10.79 -3.54 -9.90
C ARG A 69 9.76 -3.95 -8.85
N LYS A 70 9.35 -3.05 -7.95
CA LYS A 70 8.35 -3.34 -6.92
C LYS A 70 6.97 -3.60 -7.50
N VAL A 71 6.58 -2.90 -8.54
CA VAL A 71 5.35 -3.19 -9.28
C VAL A 71 5.36 -4.63 -9.82
N ALA A 72 6.46 -5.08 -10.41
CA ALA A 72 6.58 -6.44 -10.91
C ALA A 72 6.53 -7.48 -9.78
N GLU A 73 7.15 -7.18 -8.64
CA GLU A 73 7.07 -8.01 -7.43
C GLU A 73 5.64 -8.09 -6.87
N LEU A 74 4.91 -6.97 -6.85
CA LEU A 74 3.51 -6.92 -6.42
C LEU A 74 2.60 -7.71 -7.36
N ALA A 75 2.80 -7.59 -8.68
CA ALA A 75 2.06 -8.39 -9.67
C ALA A 75 2.27 -9.90 -9.47
N PHE A 76 3.47 -10.30 -9.03
CA PHE A 76 3.75 -11.70 -8.66
C PHE A 76 2.99 -12.15 -7.40
N LEU A 77 2.76 -11.25 -6.44
CA LEU A 77 1.91 -11.52 -5.27
C LEU A 77 0.43 -11.63 -5.66
N GLU A 78 -0.03 -10.77 -6.56
CA GLU A 78 -1.39 -10.84 -7.14
C GLU A 78 -1.67 -12.18 -7.82
N ALA A 79 -0.71 -12.66 -8.61
CA ALA A 79 -0.79 -13.98 -9.25
C ALA A 79 -0.92 -15.13 -8.23
N ARG A 80 -0.51 -14.91 -6.99
CA ARG A 80 -0.63 -15.87 -5.86
C ARG A 80 -1.84 -15.62 -4.98
N GLY A 81 -2.76 -14.76 -5.41
CA GLY A 81 -4.01 -14.48 -4.72
C GLY A 81 -3.93 -13.37 -3.68
N PHE A 82 -2.78 -12.70 -3.53
CA PHE A 82 -2.67 -11.49 -2.72
C PHE A 82 -3.01 -10.28 -3.60
N ARG A 83 -4.28 -9.88 -3.60
CA ARG A 83 -4.72 -8.68 -4.31
C ARG A 83 -4.59 -7.48 -3.39
N PRO A 84 -3.58 -6.60 -3.54
CA PRO A 84 -3.64 -5.31 -2.88
C PRO A 84 -4.89 -4.57 -3.32
N ALA A 85 -5.49 -3.85 -2.38
CA ALA A 85 -6.64 -3.03 -2.70
C ALA A 85 -6.21 -1.81 -3.52
N TYR A 86 -5.01 -1.26 -3.31
CA TYR A 86 -4.48 -0.16 -4.11
C TYR A 86 -2.94 -0.14 -4.13
N VAL A 87 -2.36 0.28 -5.26
CA VAL A 87 -0.92 0.56 -5.38
C VAL A 87 -0.77 2.05 -5.69
N VAL A 88 -0.07 2.79 -4.84
CA VAL A 88 0.26 4.21 -5.03
C VAL A 88 1.70 4.30 -5.52
N ARG A 89 1.88 4.78 -6.76
CA ARG A 89 3.18 5.02 -7.38
C ARG A 89 3.34 6.53 -7.54
N LEU A 90 4.11 7.19 -6.69
CA LEU A 90 4.42 8.60 -6.98
C LEU A 90 5.45 8.64 -8.11
N THR A 91 4.93 8.70 -9.34
CA THR A 91 5.66 9.14 -10.54
C THR A 91 5.72 10.66 -10.54
N ASP A 92 6.78 11.23 -11.11
CA ASP A 92 6.90 12.68 -11.32
C ASP A 92 5.81 13.23 -12.29
N ASP A 93 4.98 12.37 -12.90
CA ASP A 93 3.82 12.77 -13.70
C ASP A 93 2.56 12.95 -12.81
N PRO A 94 2.13 14.20 -12.52
CA PRO A 94 1.00 14.48 -11.64
C PRO A 94 -0.36 14.08 -12.22
N ARG A 95 -0.42 13.62 -13.48
CA ARG A 95 -1.66 13.13 -14.10
C ARG A 95 -2.01 11.71 -13.69
N TYR A 96 -1.06 10.97 -13.12
CA TYR A 96 -1.16 9.52 -13.00
C TYR A 96 -1.28 8.97 -11.59
N HIS A 97 -1.34 9.77 -10.51
CA HIS A 97 -1.53 9.17 -9.19
C HIS A 97 -2.33 9.96 -8.15
N PRO A 98 -3.27 9.30 -7.43
CA PRO A 98 -3.72 9.76 -6.13
C PRO A 98 -2.55 9.67 -5.13
N ASP A 99 -2.38 10.69 -4.31
CA ASP A 99 -1.52 10.61 -3.12
C ASP A 99 -2.04 9.54 -2.12
N VAL A 100 -1.25 9.23 -1.09
CA VAL A 100 -1.64 8.23 -0.08
C VAL A 100 -2.98 8.59 0.60
N GLU A 101 -3.25 9.88 0.81
CA GLU A 101 -4.51 10.36 1.40
C GLU A 101 -5.70 10.02 0.50
N GLN A 102 -5.61 10.33 -0.79
CA GLN A 102 -6.62 10.01 -1.79
C GLN A 102 -6.82 8.50 -1.96
N ALA A 103 -5.75 7.69 -1.92
CA ALA A 103 -5.87 6.23 -1.99
C ALA A 103 -6.57 5.65 -0.76
N VAL A 104 -6.26 6.16 0.43
CA VAL A 104 -6.95 5.79 1.67
C VAL A 104 -8.42 6.22 1.62
N GLU A 105 -8.72 7.44 1.19
CA GLU A 105 -10.09 7.93 1.01
C GLU A 105 -10.87 7.10 -0.01
N TYR A 106 -10.24 6.73 -1.13
CA TYR A 106 -10.85 5.90 -2.16
C TYR A 106 -11.33 4.55 -1.60
N LEU A 107 -10.44 3.83 -0.90
CA LEU A 107 -10.74 2.54 -0.27
C LEU A 107 -11.75 2.66 0.87
N SER A 108 -11.83 3.83 1.50
CA SER A 108 -12.72 4.07 2.62
C SER A 108 -14.20 4.20 2.25
N ASN A 109 -14.49 4.42 0.98
CA ASN A 109 -15.85 4.66 0.47
C ASN A 109 -16.51 3.37 -0.05
N ASP A 110 -16.02 2.18 0.33
CA ASP A 110 -16.45 0.87 -0.20
C ASP A 110 -16.43 0.79 -1.73
N ASN A 111 -15.62 1.63 -2.38
CA ASN A 111 -15.43 1.54 -3.82
C ASN A 111 -14.64 0.26 -4.13
N ASP A 112 -15.13 -0.52 -5.09
CA ASP A 112 -14.31 -1.58 -5.67
C ASP A 112 -12.98 -0.97 -6.16
N PRO A 113 -11.83 -1.60 -5.90
CA PRO A 113 -10.56 -1.09 -6.38
C PRO A 113 -10.58 -0.99 -7.90
N VAL A 114 -10.55 0.24 -8.43
CA VAL A 114 -10.41 0.46 -9.87
C VAL A 114 -8.98 0.06 -10.22
N PRO A 115 -8.77 -0.98 -11.06
CA PRO A 115 -7.44 -1.39 -11.44
C PRO A 115 -6.71 -0.21 -12.11
N PRO A 116 -5.37 -0.16 -12.03
CA PRO A 116 -4.59 0.83 -12.77
C PRO A 116 -5.05 0.81 -14.22
N GLN A 117 -5.47 1.96 -14.76
CA GLN A 117 -5.81 2.05 -16.17
C GLN A 117 -4.51 2.13 -16.97
N ASP A 118 -4.34 1.18 -17.90
CA ASP A 118 -3.20 1.09 -18.83
C ASP A 118 -2.98 2.37 -19.66
#